data_AF-A0A2E8E5Y7-F1
#
_entry.id   AF-A0A2E8E5Y7-F1
#
_cell.length_a   1.000
_cell.length_b   1.000
_cell.length_c   1.000
_cell.angle_alpha   90.00
_cell.angle_beta   90.00
_cell.angle_gamma   90.00
#
_symmetry.space_group_name_H-M   'P 1'
#
loop_
_entity.id
_entity.type
_entity.pdbx_description
1 polymer ?
#
loop_
_entity_poly.entity_id
_entity_poly.type
_entity_poly.pdbx_seq_one_letter_code
_entity_poly.pdbx_strand_id
1 'polypeptide(L)'
;MAEGGSDVRDIYHAGLGVVLTEGKLMESYVEFGYGRNDVFVDQRPRFKVDAFLSMPGPKGVSPFAQVVIDADFGDRGDSIQSFFGLDIDIFEAWSSAPSTS
;
A
#
# COMPACT_ATOMS: atom_id res chain seq x y z
N MET A 1 18.32 -38.43 -11.11
CA MET A 1 19.36 -37.37 -11.10
C MET A 1 18.78 -36.20 -10.34
N ALA A 2 19.45 -35.77 -9.28
CA ALA A 2 19.05 -34.61 -8.48
C ALA A 2 19.98 -33.46 -8.88
N GLU A 3 19.50 -32.59 -9.77
CA GLU A 3 19.98 -31.21 -9.91
C GLU A 3 19.05 -30.39 -9.00
N GLY A 4 19.45 -29.52 -8.09
CA GLY A 4 20.68 -28.76 -7.97
C GLY A 4 20.26 -27.35 -7.54
N GLY A 5 20.19 -27.11 -6.21
CA GLY A 5 20.28 -25.78 -5.60
C GLY A 5 19.06 -24.85 -5.69
N SER A 6 18.37 -24.69 -4.55
CA SER A 6 17.74 -23.44 -4.08
C SER A 6 17.33 -22.43 -5.17
N ASP A 7 16.15 -22.64 -5.77
CA ASP A 7 15.48 -21.64 -6.61
C ASP A 7 15.05 -20.47 -5.72
N VAL A 8 15.97 -19.53 -5.50
CA VAL A 8 15.66 -18.24 -4.89
C VAL A 8 14.75 -17.55 -5.89
N ARG A 9 13.46 -17.49 -5.58
CA ARG A 9 12.49 -16.81 -6.43
C ARG A 9 12.92 -15.36 -6.62
N ASP A 10 13.22 -15.02 -7.87
CA ASP A 10 13.69 -13.72 -8.26
C ASP A 10 12.51 -12.74 -8.29
N ILE A 11 12.54 -11.77 -7.37
CA ILE A 11 11.57 -10.68 -7.30
C ILE A 11 12.33 -9.39 -7.61
N TYR A 12 12.12 -8.87 -8.82
CA TYR A 12 12.68 -7.58 -9.21
C TYR A 12 11.56 -6.56 -9.30
N HIS A 13 11.66 -5.49 -8.52
CA HIS A 13 10.73 -4.37 -8.51
C HIS A 13 11.52 -3.08 -8.60
N ALA A 14 11.15 -2.21 -9.55
CA ALA A 14 11.61 -0.84 -9.60
C ALA A 14 10.40 0.07 -9.47
N GLY A 15 10.43 0.94 -8.46
CA GLY A 15 9.37 1.89 -8.16
C GLY A 15 9.90 3.31 -8.05
N LEU A 16 9.06 4.27 -8.41
CA LEU A 16 9.24 5.68 -8.10
C LEU A 16 7.98 6.17 -7.39
N GLY A 17 8.18 6.83 -6.26
CA GLY A 17 7.08 7.36 -5.48
C GLY A 17 7.33 8.78 -4.99
N VAL A 18 6.24 9.44 -4.62
CA VAL A 18 6.25 10.75 -3.95
C VAL A 18 5.49 10.61 -2.64
N VAL A 19 6.02 11.23 -1.60
CA VAL A 19 5.39 11.32 -0.28
C VAL A 19 5.23 12.79 0.08
N LEU A 20 4.06 13.13 0.62
CA LEU A 20 3.80 14.46 1.15
C LEU A 20 4.36 14.53 2.57
N THR A 21 5.36 15.39 2.78
CA THR A 21 6.04 15.54 4.08
C THR A 21 5.48 16.67 4.92
N GLU A 22 4.61 17.52 4.36
CA GLU A 22 4.07 18.70 5.02
C GLU A 22 2.62 18.97 4.62
N GLY A 23 1.91 19.73 5.45
CA GLY A 23 0.54 20.16 5.20
C GLY A 23 -0.52 19.15 5.63
N LYS A 24 -1.75 19.35 5.15
CA LYS A 24 -2.92 18.60 5.63
C LYS A 24 -2.94 17.13 5.23
N LEU A 25 -2.20 16.75 4.20
CA LEU A 25 -2.14 15.38 3.67
C LEU A 25 -0.77 14.75 3.93
N MET A 26 -0.09 15.20 5.00
CA MET A 26 1.19 14.63 5.41
C MET A 26 1.09 13.10 5.51
N GLU A 27 2.15 12.41 5.13
CA GLU A 27 2.25 10.94 5.08
C GLU A 27 1.42 10.26 3.98
N SER A 28 0.61 11.01 3.23
CA SER A 28 0.00 10.50 2.00
C SER A 28 1.09 10.30 0.94
N TYR A 29 0.98 9.23 0.16
CA TYR A 29 1.96 8.90 -0.86
C TYR A 29 1.32 8.26 -2.08
N VAL A 30 2.06 8.28 -3.18
CA VAL A 30 1.79 7.44 -4.34
C VAL A 30 3.10 6.89 -4.87
N GLU A 31 3.12 5.58 -5.10
CA GLU A 31 4.21 4.85 -5.74
C GLU A 31 3.70 4.22 -7.04
N PHE A 32 4.49 4.38 -8.10
CA PHE A 32 4.33 3.67 -9.35
C PHE A 32 5.54 2.78 -9.57
N GLY A 33 5.30 1.51 -9.86
CA GLY A 33 6.36 0.56 -10.07
C GLY A 33 6.10 -0.40 -11.22
N TYR A 34 7.19 -1.04 -11.62
CA TYR A 34 7.19 -2.08 -12.61
C TYR A 34 8.08 -3.21 -12.10
N GLY A 35 7.56 -4.43 -12.09
CA GLY A 35 8.31 -5.54 -11.52
C GLY A 35 7.81 -6.89 -11.98
N ARG A 36 8.66 -7.90 -11.80
CA ARG A 36 8.37 -9.30 -12.08
C ARG A 36 8.30 -10.05 -10.76
N ASN A 37 7.33 -10.95 -10.64
CA ASN A 37 7.21 -11.81 -9.46
C ASN A 37 7.24 -13.28 -9.89
N ASP A 38 8.37 -13.94 -9.63
CA ASP A 38 8.59 -15.36 -10.00
C ASP A 38 7.87 -16.33 -9.04
N VAL A 39 7.02 -15.83 -8.14
CA VAL A 39 6.11 -16.62 -7.29
C VAL A 39 4.93 -17.20 -8.09
N PHE A 40 4.58 -16.59 -9.22
CA PHE A 40 3.54 -17.06 -10.11
C PHE A 40 4.13 -17.89 -11.25
N VAL A 41 3.35 -18.86 -11.76
CA VAL A 41 3.75 -19.76 -12.87
C VAL A 41 4.16 -19.01 -14.14
N ASP A 42 3.74 -17.77 -14.30
CA ASP A 42 4.11 -16.88 -15.41
C ASP A 42 5.04 -15.75 -14.91
N GLN A 43 6.28 -15.79 -15.36
CA GLN A 43 7.32 -14.80 -15.08
C GLN A 43 7.13 -13.55 -15.96
N ARG A 44 6.08 -12.77 -15.70
CA ARG A 44 5.75 -11.57 -16.51
C ARG A 44 5.90 -10.29 -15.71
N PRO A 45 6.33 -9.22 -16.37
CA PRO A 45 6.37 -7.93 -15.72
C PRO A 45 4.95 -7.38 -15.53
N ARG A 46 4.72 -6.76 -14.39
CA ARG A 46 3.44 -6.17 -13.99
C ARG A 46 3.64 -4.74 -13.56
N PHE A 47 2.65 -3.92 -13.89
CA PHE A 47 2.56 -2.55 -13.43
C PHE A 47 1.92 -2.52 -12.05
N LYS A 48 2.55 -1.79 -11.13
CA LYS A 48 2.11 -1.68 -9.75
C LYS A 48 1.84 -0.23 -9.41
N VAL A 49 0.69 0.02 -8.77
CA VAL A 49 0.39 1.31 -8.16
C VAL A 49 0.06 1.07 -6.71
N ASP A 50 0.64 1.85 -5.81
CA ASP A 50 0.22 1.95 -4.42
C ASP A 50 -0.02 3.41 -4.11
N ALA A 51 -1.26 3.75 -3.78
CA ALA A 51 -1.65 5.11 -3.45
C ALA A 51 -2.32 5.11 -2.08
N PHE A 52 -1.78 5.88 -1.15
CA PHE A 52 -2.31 6.06 0.19
C PHE A 52 -2.64 7.54 0.42
N LEU A 53 -3.84 7.78 0.92
CA LEU A 53 -4.33 9.09 1.30
C LEU A 53 -4.77 9.06 2.76
N SER A 54 -4.11 9.85 3.59
CA SER A 54 -4.55 10.14 4.94
C SER A 54 -5.09 11.56 5.00
N MET A 55 -6.29 11.71 5.55
CA MET A 55 -6.94 12.99 5.72
C MET A 55 -7.04 13.33 7.20
N PRO A 56 -6.84 14.60 7.58
CA PRO A 56 -6.91 15.00 8.97
C PRO A 56 -8.37 14.95 9.41
N GLY A 57 -8.64 14.25 10.50
CA GLY A 57 -9.96 14.22 11.11
C GLY A 57 -9.95 14.70 12.57
N PRO A 58 -11.12 14.73 13.21
CA PRO A 58 -11.26 15.30 14.54
C PRO A 58 -10.66 14.38 15.62
N LYS A 59 -10.00 14.99 16.62
CA LYS A 59 -9.65 14.36 17.91
C LYS A 59 -8.91 13.02 17.77
N GLY A 60 -7.78 13.03 17.06
CA GLY A 60 -6.97 11.84 16.84
C GLY A 60 -7.60 10.77 15.94
N VAL A 61 -8.71 11.05 15.25
CA VAL A 61 -9.33 10.12 14.30
C VAL A 61 -9.13 10.65 12.88
N SER A 62 -8.32 9.98 12.08
CA SER A 62 -8.00 10.37 10.71
C SER A 62 -8.53 9.34 9.71
N PRO A 63 -9.45 9.70 8.81
CA PRO A 63 -9.86 8.77 7.76
C PRO A 63 -8.74 8.56 6.75
N PHE A 64 -8.60 7.31 6.29
CA PHE A 64 -7.66 6.94 5.24
C PHE A 64 -8.34 6.20 4.09
N ALA A 65 -7.71 6.28 2.93
CA ALA A 65 -7.99 5.45 1.77
C ALA A 65 -6.67 4.94 1.18
N GLN A 66 -6.63 3.66 0.83
CA GLN A 66 -5.51 3.07 0.10
C GLN A 66 -6.01 2.31 -1.13
N VAL A 67 -5.29 2.40 -2.23
CA VAL A 67 -5.54 1.60 -3.43
C VAL A 67 -4.22 0.95 -3.86
N VAL A 68 -4.26 -0.37 -4.01
CA VAL A 68 -3.18 -1.16 -4.58
C VAL A 68 -3.65 -1.78 -5.89
N ILE A 69 -2.94 -1.48 -6.97
CA ILE A 69 -3.19 -2.00 -8.31
C ILE A 69 -2.00 -2.86 -8.71
N ASP A 70 -2.27 -4.07 -9.18
CA ASP A 70 -1.29 -4.94 -9.83
C ASP A 70 -1.90 -5.41 -11.16
N ALA A 71 -1.43 -4.80 -12.25
CA ALA A 71 -1.98 -4.98 -13.58
C ALA A 71 -0.94 -5.57 -14.54
N ASP A 72 -1.36 -6.51 -15.38
CA ASP A 72 -0.53 -7.02 -16.47
C ASP A 72 -0.90 -6.40 -17.84
N PHE A 73 -2.00 -5.62 -17.89
CA PHE A 73 -2.55 -4.95 -19.08
C PHE A 73 -2.70 -5.87 -20.31
N GLY A 74 -2.75 -7.19 -20.09
CA GLY A 74 -2.90 -8.21 -21.11
C GLY A 74 -4.23 -8.95 -20.99
N ASP A 75 -4.28 -10.15 -21.54
CA ASP A 75 -5.50 -10.98 -21.57
C ASP A 75 -5.79 -11.69 -20.23
N ARG A 76 -5.17 -11.26 -19.12
CA ARG A 76 -5.26 -11.92 -17.81
C ARG A 76 -5.73 -10.97 -16.72
N GLY A 77 -5.92 -11.55 -15.53
CA GLY A 77 -6.60 -10.89 -14.43
C GLY A 77 -5.73 -9.82 -13.77
N ASP A 78 -6.21 -8.59 -13.81
CA ASP A 78 -5.70 -7.51 -12.97
C ASP A 78 -6.23 -7.65 -11.53
N SER A 79 -5.44 -7.21 -10.56
CA SER A 79 -5.85 -7.10 -9.16
C SER A 79 -5.95 -5.65 -8.77
N ILE A 80 -7.11 -5.26 -8.26
CA ILE A 80 -7.34 -3.95 -7.66
C ILE A 80 -7.89 -4.20 -6.26
N GLN A 81 -7.20 -3.68 -5.25
CA GLN A 81 -7.61 -3.76 -3.86
C GLN A 81 -7.72 -2.34 -3.31
N SER A 82 -8.85 -2.06 -2.69
CA SER A 82 -9.13 -0.76 -2.07
C SER A 82 -9.43 -0.95 -0.60
N PHE A 83 -8.77 -0.16 0.23
CA PHE A 83 -8.93 -0.14 1.67
C PHE A 83 -9.43 1.23 2.09
N PHE A 84 -10.37 1.26 3.02
CA PHE A 84 -10.88 2.47 3.64
C PHE A 84 -10.98 2.22 5.13
N GLY A 85 -10.61 3.22 5.92
CA GLY A 85 -10.64 3.06 7.37
C GLY A 85 -10.41 4.35 8.11
N LEU A 86 -10.19 4.18 9.41
CA LEU A 86 -9.91 5.25 10.36
C LEU A 86 -8.64 4.88 11.13
N ASP A 87 -7.67 5.78 11.11
CA ASP A 87 -6.52 5.75 12.00
C ASP A 87 -6.92 6.44 13.30
N ILE A 88 -6.76 5.76 14.42
CA ILE A 88 -7.15 6.25 15.74
C ILE A 88 -5.91 6.37 16.60
N ASP A 89 -5.53 7.60 16.93
CA ASP A 89 -4.64 7.87 18.06
C ASP A 89 -5.41 7.60 19.35
N ILE A 90 -5.13 6.45 19.95
CA ILE A 90 -5.83 5.98 21.15
C ILE A 90 -5.62 6.95 22.32
N PHE A 91 -4.46 7.60 22.43
CA PHE A 91 -4.18 8.50 23.55
C PHE A 91 -4.89 9.85 23.40
N GLU A 92 -4.89 10.41 22.19
CA GLU A 92 -5.66 11.63 21.91
C GLU A 92 -7.17 11.36 22.00
N ALA A 93 -7.64 10.23 21.47
CA ALA A 93 -9.04 9.85 21.54
C ALA A 93 -9.51 9.69 23.00
N TRP A 94 -8.74 9.00 23.85
CA TRP A 94 -9.11 8.75 25.24
C TRP A 94 -9.00 9.99 26.15
N SER A 95 -8.00 10.85 25.92
CA SER A 95 -7.88 12.11 26.67
C SER A 95 -8.99 13.12 26.34
N SER A 96 -9.64 12.95 25.19
CA SER A 96 -10.80 13.74 24.78
C SER A 96 -12.15 13.17 25.25
N ALA A 97 -12.15 11.99 25.87
CA ALA A 97 -13.35 11.37 26.43
C ALA A 97 -13.76 12.12 27.71
N PRO A 98 -15.05 12.46 27.88
CA PRO A 98 -15.51 13.11 29.11
C PRO A 98 -15.20 12.21 30.30
N SER A 99 -14.44 12.73 31.27
CA SER A 99 -14.18 12.04 32.52
C SER A 99 -15.52 11.73 33.20
N THR A 100 -15.90 10.47 33.26
CA THR A 100 -17.00 10.04 34.12
C THR A 100 -16.52 10.19 35.56
N SER A 101 -16.94 11.30 36.17
CA SER A 101 -16.89 11.58 37.60
C SER A 101 -17.69 10.55 38.40
#